data_AF-A0A944PC91-F1
#
_entry.id   AF-A0A944PC91-F1
#
_cell.length_a   1.000
_cell.length_b   1.000
_cell.length_c   1.000
_cell.angle_alpha   90.00
_cell.angle_beta   90.00
_cell.angle_gamma   90.00
#
_symmetry.space_group_name_H-M   'P 1'
#
loop_
_entity.id
_entity.type
_entity.pdbx_description
1 polymer ?
#
loop_
_entity_poly.entity_id
_entity_poly.type
_entity_poly.pdbx_seq_one_letter_code
_entity_poly.pdbx_strand_id
1 'polypeptide(L)'
;MTATVQPTLDGTISRNVRARRIARGWTQEEAGRYFGELTGAPWSNAVWSAAERQTRPRDWTATEIALLSRLFACQIGDLFQPETPIPTCPTCGQEVPR
;
A
#
# COMPACT_ATOMS: atom_id res chain seq x y z
N MET A 1 -15.21 23.22 8.94
CA MET A 1 -13.90 23.02 8.28
C MET A 1 -13.37 21.67 8.70
N THR A 2 -13.58 20.62 7.91
CA THR A 2 -13.00 19.30 8.15
C THR A 2 -11.52 19.37 7.82
N ALA A 3 -10.65 19.29 8.83
CA ALA A 3 -9.22 19.19 8.61
C ALA A 3 -8.95 17.90 7.82
N THR A 4 -8.43 18.02 6.60
CA THR A 4 -7.96 16.89 5.81
C THR A 4 -6.72 16.35 6.51
N VAL A 5 -6.86 15.24 7.25
CA VAL A 5 -5.71 14.57 7.86
C VAL A 5 -4.85 14.05 6.72
N GLN A 6 -3.67 14.64 6.51
CA GLN A 6 -2.73 14.12 5.54
C GLN A 6 -2.28 12.72 6.00
N PRO A 7 -2.28 11.71 5.12
CA PRO A 7 -1.81 10.39 5.49
C PRO A 7 -0.32 10.48 5.84
N THR A 8 0.07 9.81 6.94
CA THR A 8 1.49 9.65 7.26
C THR A 8 2.18 8.84 6.17
N LEU A 9 3.51 8.89 6.13
CA LEU A 9 4.31 8.09 5.20
C LEU A 9 3.98 6.59 5.34
N ASP A 10 3.93 6.10 6.58
CA ASP A 10 3.58 4.71 6.87
C ASP A 10 2.15 4.37 6.45
N GLY A 11 1.20 5.28 6.65
CA GLY A 11 -0.17 5.12 6.18
C GLY A 11 -0.26 5.04 4.66
N THR A 12 0.59 5.79 3.95
CA THR A 12 0.72 5.72 2.49
C THR A 12 1.28 4.38 2.02
N ILE A 13 2.33 3.88 2.66
CA ILE A 13 2.91 2.57 2.36
C ILE A 13 1.88 1.47 2.62
N SER A 14 1.23 1.47 3.79
CA SER A 14 0.19 0.50 4.16
C SER A 14 -0.97 0.46 3.16
N ARG A 15 -1.43 1.63 2.71
CA ARG A 15 -2.45 1.75 1.65
C ARG A 15 -1.97 1.14 0.33
N ASN A 16 -0.76 1.48 -0.10
CA ASN A 16 -0.19 1.04 -1.37
C ASN A 16 0.11 -0.46 -1.40
N VAL A 17 0.50 -1.05 -0.26
CA VAL A 17 0.64 -2.49 -0.06
C VAL A 17 -0.71 -3.19 -0.22
N ARG A 18 -1.76 -2.69 0.46
CA ARG A 18 -3.12 -3.23 0.34
C ARG A 18 -3.62 -3.18 -1.10
N ALA A 19 -3.46 -2.03 -1.76
CA ALA A 19 -3.90 -1.84 -3.15
C ALA A 19 -3.24 -2.84 -4.10
N ARG A 20 -1.93 -3.08 -3.95
CA ARG A 20 -1.18 -4.05 -4.77
C ARG A 20 -1.59 -5.49 -4.53
N ARG A 21 -1.87 -5.86 -3.27
CA ARG A 21 -2.41 -7.18 -2.95
C ARG A 21 -3.77 -7.38 -3.63
N ILE A 22 -4.67 -6.41 -3.51
CA ILE A 22 -6.01 -6.45 -4.12
C ILE A 22 -5.92 -6.51 -5.64
N ALA A 23 -5.05 -5.71 -6.27
CA ALA A 23 -4.86 -5.70 -7.73
C ALA A 23 -4.40 -7.06 -8.28
N ARG A 24 -3.79 -7.90 -7.45
CA ARG A 24 -3.40 -9.27 -7.80
C ARG A 24 -4.47 -10.33 -7.49
N GLY A 25 -5.58 -9.92 -6.88
CA GLY A 25 -6.63 -10.83 -6.44
C GLY A 25 -6.23 -11.72 -5.25
N TRP A 26 -5.16 -11.38 -4.54
CA TRP A 26 -4.65 -12.23 -3.45
C TRP A 26 -5.40 -11.98 -2.15
N THR A 27 -5.72 -13.04 -1.43
CA THR A 27 -6.04 -13.00 0.00
C THR A 27 -4.78 -12.65 0.82
N GLN A 28 -4.96 -12.28 2.09
CA GLN A 28 -3.83 -12.03 2.99
C GLN A 28 -3.03 -13.32 3.26
N GLU A 29 -3.69 -14.48 3.25
CA GLU A 29 -3.06 -15.78 3.45
C GLU A 29 -2.16 -16.14 2.27
N GLU A 30 -2.66 -15.95 1.04
CA GLU A 30 -1.87 -16.14 -0.18
C GLU A 30 -0.69 -15.18 -0.24
N ALA A 31 -0.89 -13.90 0.11
CA ALA A 31 0.19 -12.93 0.20
C ALA A 31 1.25 -13.37 1.25
N GLY A 32 0.81 -13.94 2.38
CA GLY A 32 1.67 -14.56 3.39
C GLY A 32 2.52 -15.69 2.85
N ARG A 33 1.89 -16.62 2.11
CA ARG A 33 2.58 -17.73 1.45
C ARG A 33 3.62 -17.22 0.45
N TYR A 34 3.25 -16.34 -0.48
CA TYR A 34 4.18 -15.82 -1.49
C TYR A 34 5.32 -15.00 -0.88
N PHE A 35 5.06 -14.24 0.17
CA PHE A 35 6.10 -13.55 0.91
C PHE A 35 7.05 -14.52 1.62
N GLY A 36 6.52 -15.63 2.13
CA GLY A 36 7.33 -16.72 2.71
C GLY A 36 8.19 -17.44 1.67
N GLU A 37 7.69 -17.68 0.46
CA GLU A 37 8.49 -18.22 -0.66
C GLU A 37 9.67 -17.32 -1.01
N LEU A 38 9.49 -15.99 -0.89
CA LEU A 38 10.54 -15.01 -1.16
C LEU A 38 11.57 -14.89 -0.03
N THR A 39 11.15 -15.00 1.23
CA THR A 39 11.96 -14.64 2.40
C THR A 39 12.36 -15.82 3.29
N GLY A 40 11.75 -16.99 3.10
CA GLY A 40 11.83 -18.14 4.00
C GLY A 40 10.94 -18.00 5.25
N ALA A 41 10.26 -16.87 5.45
CA ALA A 41 9.46 -16.59 6.65
C ALA A 41 8.09 -15.97 6.26
N PRO A 42 7.01 -16.76 6.17
CA PRO A 42 5.70 -16.24 5.78
C PRO A 42 5.16 -15.27 6.83
N TRP A 43 4.52 -14.21 6.37
CA TRP A 43 3.72 -13.35 7.23
C TRP A 43 2.35 -13.96 7.47
N SER A 44 1.91 -13.96 8.74
CA SER A 44 0.56 -14.41 9.09
C SER A 44 -0.51 -13.42 8.62
N ASN A 45 -1.77 -13.87 8.56
CA ASN A 45 -2.92 -13.02 8.27
C ASN A 45 -2.99 -11.80 9.21
N ALA A 46 -2.64 -11.96 10.49
CA ALA A 46 -2.63 -10.87 11.45
C ALA A 46 -1.56 -9.81 11.11
N VAL A 47 -0.38 -10.24 10.63
CA VAL A 47 0.70 -9.33 10.20
C VAL A 47 0.28 -8.57 8.95
N TRP A 48 -0.30 -9.25 7.95
CA TRP A 48 -0.84 -8.58 6.77
C TRP A 48 -1.95 -7.59 7.09
N SER A 49 -2.90 -7.99 7.94
CA SER A 49 -3.95 -7.09 8.41
C SER A 49 -3.38 -5.86 9.09
N ALA A 50 -2.38 -6.02 9.97
CA ALA A 50 -1.70 -4.90 10.59
C ALA A 50 -0.94 -4.02 9.60
N ALA A 51 -0.26 -4.62 8.63
CA ALA A 51 0.48 -3.94 7.58
C ALA A 51 -0.41 -3.09 6.66
N GLU A 52 -1.68 -3.46 6.49
CA GLU A 52 -2.61 -2.79 5.57
C GLU A 52 -3.48 -1.70 6.22
N ARG A 53 -3.38 -1.52 7.54
CA ARG A 53 -4.15 -0.49 8.28
C ARG A 53 -3.55 0.90 8.11
N GLN A 54 -4.40 1.89 7.83
CA GLN A 54 -3.98 3.29 7.62
C GLN A 54 -4.19 4.19 8.84
N THR A 55 -5.13 3.86 9.74
CA THR A 55 -5.47 4.72 10.90
C THR A 55 -4.49 4.62 12.05
N ARG A 56 -3.78 3.49 12.13
CA ARG A 56 -2.64 3.22 13.02
C ARG A 56 -1.66 2.34 12.26
N PRO A 57 -0.97 2.91 11.26
CA PRO A 57 -0.06 2.14 10.44
C PRO A 57 1.08 1.62 11.32
N ARG A 58 1.60 0.45 10.97
CA ARG A 58 2.84 -0.04 11.56
C ARG A 58 4.01 0.78 11.04
N ASP A 59 5.10 0.78 11.78
CA ASP A 59 6.38 1.25 11.26
C ASP A 59 6.88 0.30 10.16
N TRP A 60 7.48 0.89 9.13
CA TRP A 60 8.04 0.16 8.01
C TRP A 60 9.57 0.22 8.03
N THR A 61 10.21 -0.94 7.94
CA THR A 61 11.65 -1.00 7.72
C THR A 61 11.98 -0.94 6.23
N ALA A 62 13.15 -0.41 5.88
CA ALA A 62 13.62 -0.38 4.49
C ALA A 62 13.65 -1.78 3.86
N THR A 63 14.02 -2.80 4.63
CA THR A 63 14.04 -4.20 4.20
C THR A 63 12.65 -4.71 3.83
N GLU A 64 11.64 -4.46 4.66
CA GLU A 64 10.26 -4.86 4.36
C GLU A 64 9.74 -4.19 3.09
N ILE A 65 10.01 -2.89 2.92
CA ILE A 65 9.60 -2.14 1.74
C ILE A 65 10.26 -2.70 0.47
N ALA A 66 11.57 -3.00 0.52
CA ALA A 66 12.29 -3.58 -0.62
C ALA A 66 11.81 -5.00 -0.95
N LEU A 67 11.49 -5.81 0.06
CA LEU A 67 10.92 -7.15 -0.15
C LEU A 67 9.52 -7.07 -0.74
N LEU A 68 8.70 -6.12 -0.30
CA LEU A 68 7.36 -5.91 -0.84
C LEU A 68 7.39 -5.37 -2.27
N SER A 69 8.34 -4.48 -2.62
CA SER A 69 8.49 -4.03 -4.01
C SER A 69 8.86 -5.20 -4.92
N ARG A 70 9.68 -6.15 -4.43
CA ARG A 70 9.99 -7.39 -5.14
C ARG A 70 8.79 -8.33 -5.23
N LEU A 71 8.08 -8.57 -4.12
CA LEU A 71 6.87 -9.40 -4.09
C LEU A 71 5.82 -8.87 -5.09
N PHE A 72 5.64 -7.56 -5.14
CA PHE A 72 4.68 -6.90 -6.01
C PHE A 72 5.23 -6.49 -7.37
N ALA A 73 6.45 -6.92 -7.72
CA ALA A 73 7.10 -6.62 -8.99
C ALA A 73 6.91 -5.14 -9.42
N CYS A 74 7.11 -4.21 -8.50
CA CYS A 74 6.97 -2.77 -8.73
C CYS A 74 8.25 -2.02 -8.35
N GLN A 75 8.36 -0.76 -8.74
CA GLN A 75 9.47 0.07 -8.28
C GLN A 75 9.27 0.40 -6.80
N ILE A 76 10.37 0.51 -6.05
CA ILE A 76 10.31 0.80 -4.61
C ILE A 76 9.62 2.14 -4.33
N GLY A 77 9.84 3.13 -5.21
CA GLY A 77 9.21 4.45 -5.14
C GLY A 77 7.69 4.42 -5.20
N ASP A 78 7.11 3.42 -5.88
CA ASP A 78 5.67 3.33 -6.05
C ASP A 78 4.92 3.00 -4.74
N LEU A 79 5.64 2.51 -3.71
CA LEU A 79 5.08 2.29 -2.38
C LEU A 79 4.96 3.57 -1.57
N PHE A 80 5.72 4.62 -1.92
CA PHE A 80 5.70 5.92 -1.26
C PHE A 80 4.76 6.92 -1.93
N GLN A 81 4.22 6.60 -3.10
CA GLN A 81 3.39 7.55 -3.84
C GLN A 81 2.08 7.82 -3.10
N PRO A 82 1.77 9.08 -2.77
CA PRO A 82 0.42 9.44 -2.35
C PRO A 82 -0.54 9.14 -3.50
N GLU A 83 -1.80 8.85 -3.20
CA GLU A 83 -2.84 8.95 -4.23
C GLU A 83 -2.78 10.37 -4.79
N THR A 84 -2.40 10.50 -6.06
CA THR A 84 -2.63 11.76 -6.77
C THR A 84 -4.15 11.86 -6.86
N PRO A 85 -4.79 12.87 -6.25
CA PRO A 85 -6.19 13.12 -6.51
C PRO A 85 -6.36 13.18 -8.02
N ILE A 86 -7.39 12.50 -8.56
CA ILE A 86 -7.72 12.71 -9.97
C ILE A 86 -7.95 14.22 -10.11
N PRO A 87 -7.16 14.93 -10.92
CA PRO A 87 -7.34 16.35 -11.06
C PRO A 87 -8.77 16.60 -11.54
N THR A 88 -9.51 17.38 -10.78
CA THR A 88 -10.85 17.80 -11.15
C THR A 88 -10.76 19.16 -11.82
N CYS A 89 -11.60 19.37 -12.84
CA CYS A 89 -11.71 20.67 -13.47
C CYS A 89 -12.14 21.71 -12.42
N PRO A 90 -11.39 22.81 -12.21
CA PRO A 90 -11.74 23.81 -11.20
C PRO A 90 -13.05 24.56 -11.52
N THR A 91 -13.55 24.45 -12.75
CA THR A 91 -14.78 25.09 -13.20
C THR A 91 -16.02 24.19 -13.10
N CYS A 92 -15.91 22.91 -13.46
CA CYS A 92 -17.07 22.00 -13.51
C CYS A 92 -16.97 20.78 -12.58
N GLY A 93 -15.84 20.58 -11.90
CA GLY A 93 -15.64 19.49 -10.94
C GLY A 93 -15.51 18.10 -11.54
N GLN A 94 -15.56 17.94 -12.86
CA GLN A 94 -15.38 16.64 -13.52
C GLN A 94 -13.93 16.16 -13.46
N GLU A 95 -13.76 14.85 -13.33
CA GLU A 95 -12.47 14.16 -13.44
C GLU A 95 -11.84 14.42 -14.82
N VAL A 96 -10.59 14.87 -14.85
CA VAL A 96 -9.83 15.03 -16.09
C VAL A 96 -9.27 13.66 -16.50
N PRO A 97 -9.62 13.12 -17.70
CA PRO A 97 -9.06 11.87 -18.19
C PRO A 97 -7.52 11.96 -18.25
N ARG A 98 -6.83 10.91 -17.81
CA ARG A 98 -5.37 10.81 -17.89
C ARG A 98 -4.90 10.53 -19.31
#